data_AF-A0A3M1M1W7-F1
#
_entry.id   AF-A0A3M1M1W7-F1
#
_cell.length_a   1.000
_cell.length_b   1.000
_cell.length_c   1.000
_cell.angle_alpha   90.00
_cell.angle_beta   90.00
_cell.angle_gamma   90.00
#
_symmetry.space_group_name_H-M   'P 1'
#
loop_
_entity.id
_entity.type
_entity.pdbx_description
1 polymer ?
#
loop_
_entity_poly.entity_id
_entity_poly.type
_entity_poly.pdbx_seq_one_letter_code
_entity_poly.pdbx_strand_id
1 'polypeptide(L)'
;MAAIIAAGLAVGTVHAQAVVPQPQITNWTYYRHASTPIEGALRGRAAVIQSAGQAQYLNSVAAMNYQEALRRRIENSALWVKTYYDNKEINRQYREKYAPVPPTKEQWERITEKMLPDRLTAKNFDPVTGQLIWPHVLRTDEYKAIRERIDELLATRTPDNSGDGSPSQREISQLVDAMMMLLKQNIDTLSTSQYASAKEFLRSLDYEMTFPMSTGPADATALASDQIGQRPRIN
;
A
#
# COMPACT_ATOMS: atom_id res chain seq x y z
N MET A 1 15.77 9.66 20.20
CA MET A 1 16.92 8.77 20.43
C MET A 1 16.40 7.37 20.72
N ALA A 2 16.85 6.39 19.92
CA ALA A 2 16.95 4.96 20.19
C ALA A 2 15.69 4.19 20.66
N ALA A 3 15.37 2.95 20.28
CA ALA A 3 15.83 1.98 19.29
C ALA A 3 15.25 0.65 19.81
N ILE A 4 14.53 -0.10 18.95
CA ILE A 4 14.62 -1.57 18.79
C ILE A 4 14.18 -2.39 20.05
N ILE A 5 13.26 -3.36 20.01
CA ILE A 5 13.39 -4.69 19.39
C ILE A 5 12.01 -5.36 19.36
N ALA A 6 11.60 -5.73 18.15
CA ALA A 6 10.58 -6.73 17.91
C ALA A 6 11.09 -8.11 18.34
N ALA A 7 10.43 -8.75 19.31
CA ALA A 7 10.65 -10.14 19.64
C ALA A 7 9.41 -10.95 19.22
N GLY A 8 9.38 -11.35 17.95
CA GLY A 8 8.49 -12.39 17.46
C GLY A 8 8.90 -13.72 18.07
N LEU A 9 8.23 -14.13 19.14
CA LEU A 9 8.34 -15.47 19.70
C LEU A 9 7.61 -16.44 18.76
N ALA A 10 8.32 -16.95 17.76
CA ALA A 10 7.94 -18.16 17.06
C ALA A 10 8.11 -19.33 18.04
N VAL A 11 7.01 -19.72 18.71
CA VAL A 11 6.96 -20.97 19.47
C VAL A 11 6.93 -22.11 18.45
N GLY A 12 8.11 -22.52 17.99
CA GLY A 12 8.29 -23.78 17.28
C GLY A 12 8.05 -24.91 18.28
N THR A 13 6.87 -25.52 18.23
CA THR A 13 6.64 -26.79 18.94
C THR A 13 7.48 -27.86 18.26
N VAL A 14 8.68 -28.09 18.81
CA VAL A 14 9.49 -29.27 18.50
C VAL A 14 8.69 -30.47 18.98
N HIS A 15 7.90 -31.05 18.08
CA HIS A 15 7.27 -32.34 18.32
C HIS A 15 8.40 -33.36 18.32
N ALA A 16 8.89 -33.69 19.53
CA ALA A 16 9.77 -34.82 19.75
C ALA A 16 9.17 -36.02 19.02
N GLN A 17 9.86 -36.50 17.99
CA GLN A 17 9.54 -37.79 17.40
C GLN A 17 9.75 -38.80 18.51
N ALA A 18 8.67 -39.50 18.89
CA ALA A 18 8.78 -40.61 19.82
C ALA A 18 9.72 -41.63 19.17
N VAL A 19 10.92 -41.77 19.74
CA VAL A 19 11.82 -42.87 19.43
C VAL A 19 11.07 -44.12 19.85
N VAL A 20 10.53 -44.86 18.88
CA VAL A 20 9.95 -46.17 19.15
C VAL A 20 11.13 -47.08 19.46
N PRO A 21 11.32 -47.52 20.72
CA PRO A 21 12.44 -48.39 21.05
C PRO A 21 12.26 -49.70 20.29
N GLN A 22 13.16 -49.96 19.36
CA GLN A 22 13.24 -51.27 18.71
C GLN A 22 13.57 -52.30 19.80
N PRO A 23 12.83 -53.41 19.97
CA PRO A 23 13.26 -54.46 20.87
C PRO A 23 14.54 -55.08 20.30
N GLN A 24 15.67 -54.80 20.96
CA GLN A 24 16.93 -55.47 20.69
C GLN A 24 16.82 -56.89 21.24
N ILE A 25 16.57 -57.86 20.36
CA ILE A 25 16.67 -59.27 20.75
C ILE A 25 18.13 -59.69 20.69
N THR A 26 18.87 -59.42 21.77
CA THR A 26 20.18 -60.03 21.99
C THR A 26 19.99 -61.44 22.53
N ASN A 27 20.00 -62.44 21.66
CA ASN A 27 20.16 -63.83 22.06
C ASN A 27 21.62 -64.25 21.90
N TRP A 28 22.47 -63.84 22.85
CA TRP A 28 23.85 -64.32 22.96
C TRP A 28 23.85 -65.54 23.90
N THR A 29 23.50 -66.70 23.36
CA THR A 29 23.73 -67.97 24.06
C THR A 29 25.11 -68.51 23.68
N TYR A 30 26.11 -68.19 24.50
CA TYR A 30 27.45 -68.76 24.45
C TYR A 30 27.44 -70.13 25.14
N TYR A 31 26.85 -71.14 24.49
CA TYR A 31 26.91 -72.53 24.93
C TYR A 31 27.50 -73.39 23.82
N ARG A 32 28.57 -74.11 24.19
CA ARG A 32 29.37 -75.09 23.43
C ARG A 32 28.63 -75.67 22.22
N HIS A 33 29.11 -75.39 21.02
CA HIS A 33 28.55 -75.94 19.80
C HIS A 33 29.11 -77.36 19.59
N ALA A 34 28.26 -78.38 19.62
CA ALA A 34 28.52 -79.59 18.88
C ALA A 34 28.17 -79.28 17.42
N SER A 35 29.16 -79.26 16.54
CA SER A 35 28.98 -78.95 15.11
C SER A 35 28.32 -80.12 14.37
N THR A 36 27.12 -80.52 14.77
CA THR A 36 26.32 -81.47 14.00
C THR A 36 25.49 -80.70 12.97
N PRO A 37 25.44 -81.14 11.70
CA PRO A 37 24.63 -80.49 10.66
C PRO A 37 23.15 -80.31 11.05
N ILE A 38 22.64 -81.21 11.90
CA ILE A 38 21.26 -81.21 12.39
C ILE A 38 21.01 -80.05 13.38
N GLU A 39 21.93 -79.76 14.29
CA GLU A 39 21.79 -78.66 15.26
C GLU A 39 21.81 -77.29 14.59
N GLY A 40 22.69 -77.10 13.60
CA GLY A 40 22.71 -75.89 12.77
C GLY A 40 21.42 -75.70 11.97
N ALA A 41 20.87 -76.78 11.40
CA ALA A 41 19.60 -76.75 10.69
C ALA A 41 18.41 -76.40 11.62
N LEU A 42 18.38 -76.93 12.85
CA LEU A 42 17.35 -76.62 13.83
C LEU A 42 17.44 -75.18 14.34
N ARG A 43 18.64 -74.66 14.61
CA ARG A 43 18.84 -73.24 14.97
C ARG A 43 18.45 -72.29 13.84
N GLY A 44 18.82 -72.62 12.59
CA GLY A 44 18.41 -71.84 11.42
C GLY A 44 16.89 -71.79 11.28
N ARG A 45 16.20 -72.92 11.49
CA ARG A 45 14.73 -72.97 11.52
C ARG A 45 14.12 -72.14 12.65
N ALA A 46 14.68 -72.18 13.86
CA ALA A 46 14.23 -71.36 14.98
C ALA A 46 14.43 -69.86 14.71
N ALA A 47 15.56 -69.48 14.11
CA ALA A 47 15.84 -68.10 13.72
C ALA A 47 14.84 -67.59 12.67
N VAL A 48 14.45 -68.43 11.70
CA VAL A 48 13.42 -68.08 10.71
C VAL A 48 12.07 -67.85 11.39
N ILE A 49 11.63 -68.73 12.31
CA ILE A 49 10.38 -68.57 13.05
C ILE A 49 10.40 -67.29 13.90
N GLN A 50 11.51 -67.02 14.59
CA GLN A 50 11.69 -65.81 15.37
C GLN A 50 11.65 -64.56 14.50
N SER A 51 12.34 -64.56 13.36
CA SER A 51 12.31 -63.45 12.40
C SER A 51 10.91 -63.20 11.84
N ALA A 52 10.12 -64.26 11.63
CA ALA A 52 8.75 -64.15 11.17
C ALA A 52 7.87 -63.49 12.25
N GLY A 53 8.02 -63.89 13.51
CA GLY A 53 7.33 -63.24 14.64
C GLY A 53 7.72 -61.78 14.82
N GLN A 54 9.02 -61.47 14.72
CA GLN A 54 9.52 -60.09 14.80
C GLN A 54 9.01 -59.23 13.63
N ALA A 55 8.98 -59.78 12.41
CA ALA A 55 8.41 -59.08 11.26
C ALA A 55 6.94 -58.72 11.46
N GLN A 56 6.12 -59.63 12.01
CA GLN A 56 4.71 -59.35 12.30
C GLN A 56 4.53 -58.25 13.35
N TYR A 57 5.35 -58.25 14.40
CA TYR A 57 5.35 -57.18 15.40
C TYR A 57 5.78 -55.83 14.80
N LEU A 58 6.85 -55.80 14.00
CA LEU A 58 7.30 -54.57 13.35
C LEU A 58 6.25 -54.04 12.36
N ASN A 59 5.55 -54.94 11.66
CA ASN A 59 4.44 -54.57 10.79
C ASN A 59 3.27 -53.94 11.56
N SER A 60 2.93 -54.47 12.74
CA SER A 60 1.84 -53.89 13.56
C SER A 60 2.22 -52.53 14.12
N VAL A 61 3.46 -52.37 14.59
CA VAL A 61 4.00 -51.09 15.06
C VAL A 61 4.05 -50.07 13.93
N ALA A 62 4.48 -50.47 12.73
CA ALA A 62 4.48 -49.61 11.55
C ALA A 62 3.05 -49.16 11.18
N ALA A 63 2.07 -50.07 11.25
CA ALA A 63 0.67 -49.73 11.00
C ALA A 63 0.12 -48.71 12.01
N MET A 64 0.42 -48.87 13.30
CA MET A 64 0.03 -47.90 14.33
C MET A 64 0.68 -46.53 14.10
N ASN A 65 1.97 -46.49 13.79
CA ASN A 65 2.69 -45.25 13.51
C ASN A 65 2.12 -44.53 12.27
N TYR A 66 1.71 -45.30 11.25
CA TYR A 66 1.06 -44.75 10.07
C TYR A 66 -0.30 -44.13 10.39
N GLN A 67 -1.14 -44.82 11.18
CA GLN A 67 -2.41 -44.29 11.64
C GLN A 67 -2.24 -43.01 12.48
N GLU A 68 -1.25 -43.00 13.37
CA GLU A 68 -0.90 -41.84 14.18
C GLU A 68 -0.45 -40.64 13.32
N ALA A 69 0.37 -40.89 12.31
CA ALA A 69 0.80 -39.85 11.37
C ALA A 69 -0.39 -39.26 10.59
N LEU A 70 -1.34 -40.09 10.17
CA LEU A 70 -2.57 -39.63 9.50
C LEU A 70 -3.42 -38.77 10.43
N ARG A 71 -3.60 -39.19 11.70
CA ARG A 71 -4.32 -38.41 12.70
C ARG A 71 -3.72 -37.02 12.87
N ARG A 72 -2.41 -36.94 13.11
CA ARG A 72 -1.68 -35.67 13.27
C ARG A 72 -1.80 -34.78 12.05
N ARG A 73 -1.78 -35.36 10.84
CA ARG A 73 -1.98 -34.59 9.60
C ARG A 73 -3.37 -33.94 9.57
N ILE A 74 -4.42 -34.69 9.91
CA ILE A 74 -5.80 -34.16 9.94
C ILE A 74 -5.93 -33.07 11.00
N GLU A 75 -5.41 -33.31 12.21
CA GLU A 75 -5.40 -32.33 13.30
C GLU A 75 -4.67 -31.05 12.92
N ASN A 76 -3.48 -31.16 12.30
CA ASN A 76 -2.72 -30.01 11.82
C ASN A 76 -3.48 -29.22 10.75
N SER A 77 -4.17 -29.91 9.83
CA SER A 77 -5.00 -29.27 8.82
C SER A 77 -6.18 -28.51 9.45
N ALA A 78 -6.85 -29.13 10.42
CA ALA A 78 -7.95 -28.50 11.14
C ALA A 78 -7.48 -27.29 11.97
N LEU A 79 -6.33 -27.42 12.65
CA LEU A 79 -5.72 -26.34 13.40
C LEU A 79 -5.35 -25.16 12.50
N TRP A 80 -4.74 -25.42 11.33
CA TRP A 80 -4.40 -24.37 10.37
C TRP A 80 -5.64 -23.57 9.92
N VAL A 81 -6.71 -24.28 9.54
CA VAL A 81 -7.97 -23.65 9.14
C VAL A 81 -8.55 -22.82 10.28
N LYS A 82 -8.61 -23.39 11.49
CA LYS A 82 -9.09 -22.69 12.69
C LYS A 82 -8.30 -21.41 12.94
N THR A 83 -6.97 -21.51 13.00
CA THR A 83 -6.09 -20.36 13.22
C THR A 83 -6.25 -19.28 12.16
N TYR A 84 -6.43 -19.66 10.89
CA TYR A 84 -6.68 -18.69 9.82
C TYR A 84 -7.95 -17.87 10.07
N TYR A 85 -9.07 -18.53 10.40
CA TYR A 85 -10.33 -17.84 10.67
C TYR A 85 -10.28 -17.03 11.96
N ASP A 86 -9.66 -17.56 13.02
CA ASP A 86 -9.44 -16.83 14.27
C ASP A 86 -8.64 -15.54 14.02
N ASN A 87 -7.54 -15.63 13.27
CA ASN A 87 -6.73 -14.46 12.93
C ASN A 87 -7.49 -13.46 12.06
N LYS A 88 -8.31 -13.95 11.11
CA LYS A 88 -9.14 -13.09 10.27
C LYS A 88 -10.18 -12.34 11.11
N GLU A 89 -10.81 -13.02 12.06
CA GLU A 89 -11.78 -12.45 12.98
C GLU A 89 -11.14 -11.38 13.88
N ILE A 90 -10.01 -11.71 14.51
CA ILE A 90 -9.24 -10.76 15.35
C ILE A 90 -8.85 -9.52 14.55
N ASN A 91 -8.36 -9.70 13.31
CA ASN A 91 -8.01 -8.59 12.44
C ASN A 91 -9.22 -7.74 12.06
N ARG A 92 -10.38 -8.36 11.83
CA ARG A 92 -11.62 -7.63 11.54
C ARG A 92 -12.04 -6.79 12.74
N GLN A 93 -12.08 -7.39 13.92
CA GLN A 93 -12.41 -6.70 15.17
C GLN A 93 -11.44 -5.56 15.48
N TYR A 94 -10.15 -5.76 15.24
CA TYR A 94 -9.14 -4.70 15.37
C TYR A 94 -9.44 -3.55 14.41
N ARG A 95 -9.71 -3.85 13.12
CA ARG A 95 -10.05 -2.83 12.13
C ARG A 95 -11.33 -2.09 12.48
N GLU A 96 -12.36 -2.77 12.96
CA GLU A 96 -13.62 -2.13 13.36
C GLU A 96 -13.42 -1.23 14.60
N LYS A 97 -12.68 -1.70 15.60
CA LYS A 97 -12.40 -0.95 16.83
C LYS A 97 -11.54 0.29 16.61
N TYR A 98 -10.56 0.20 15.71
CA TYR A 98 -9.62 1.26 15.41
C TYR A 98 -9.86 1.89 14.04
N ALA A 99 -11.02 1.65 13.43
CA ALA A 99 -11.39 2.28 12.16
C ALA A 99 -11.44 3.79 12.39
N PRO A 100 -10.74 4.59 11.56
CA PRO A 100 -10.99 6.03 11.57
C PRO A 100 -12.45 6.26 11.19
N VAL A 101 -13.13 7.13 11.94
CA VAL A 101 -14.49 7.56 11.59
C VAL A 101 -14.40 8.24 10.22
N PRO A 102 -15.15 7.79 9.19
CA PRO A 102 -15.14 8.46 7.91
C PRO A 102 -15.62 9.90 8.10
N PRO A 103 -14.99 10.89 7.45
CA PRO A 103 -15.40 12.27 7.61
C PRO A 103 -16.86 12.45 7.19
N THR A 104 -17.60 13.32 7.89
CA THR A 104 -18.95 13.70 7.48
C THR A 104 -18.91 14.49 6.18
N LYS A 105 -20.03 14.63 5.47
CA LYS A 105 -20.11 15.43 4.24
C LYS A 105 -19.59 16.87 4.46
N GLU A 106 -19.97 17.50 5.56
CA GLU A 106 -19.49 18.85 5.92
C GLU A 106 -17.98 18.89 6.22
N GLN A 107 -17.42 17.82 6.78
CA GLN A 107 -15.97 17.71 6.97
C GLN A 107 -15.26 17.52 5.64
N TRP A 108 -15.82 16.73 4.72
CA TRP A 108 -15.34 16.60 3.35
C TRP A 108 -15.39 17.92 2.60
N GLU A 109 -16.48 18.66 2.70
CA GLU A 109 -16.62 19.98 2.10
C GLU A 109 -15.57 20.93 2.66
N ARG A 110 -15.39 21.00 3.99
CA ARG A 110 -14.32 21.83 4.61
C ARG A 110 -12.90 21.40 4.21
N ILE A 111 -12.65 20.10 4.07
CA ILE A 111 -11.35 19.60 3.59
C ILE A 111 -11.15 19.99 2.13
N THR A 112 -12.19 19.83 1.31
CA THR A 112 -12.17 20.16 -0.12
C THR A 112 -11.93 21.66 -0.31
N GLU A 113 -12.67 22.49 0.42
CA GLU A 113 -12.51 23.95 0.45
C GLU A 113 -11.08 24.37 0.80
N LYS A 114 -10.46 23.73 1.80
CA LYS A 114 -9.06 23.99 2.18
C LYS A 114 -8.03 23.43 1.22
N MET A 115 -8.39 22.45 0.39
CA MET A 115 -7.48 21.82 -0.58
C MET A 115 -7.51 22.52 -1.94
N LEU A 116 -8.58 23.27 -2.23
CA LEU A 116 -8.67 24.09 -3.42
C LEU A 116 -7.56 25.15 -3.40
N PRO A 117 -6.81 25.34 -4.50
CA PRO A 117 -5.86 26.42 -4.62
C PRO A 117 -6.55 27.77 -4.44
N ASP A 118 -5.85 28.74 -3.82
CA ASP A 118 -6.32 30.12 -3.79
C ASP A 118 -6.43 30.64 -5.23
N ARG A 119 -7.48 31.40 -5.52
CA ARG A 119 -7.62 32.12 -6.80
C ARG A 119 -6.48 33.13 -6.97
N LEU A 120 -6.11 33.44 -8.22
CA LEU A 120 -5.10 34.47 -8.44
C LEU A 120 -5.61 35.82 -7.90
N THR A 121 -4.86 36.40 -6.98
CA THR A 121 -5.13 37.76 -6.50
C THR A 121 -5.01 38.75 -7.65
N ALA A 122 -5.82 39.82 -7.64
CA ALA A 122 -5.82 40.89 -8.66
C ALA A 122 -4.45 41.55 -8.92
N LYS A 123 -3.49 41.38 -7.99
CA LYS A 123 -2.10 41.82 -8.15
C LYS A 123 -1.30 40.98 -9.15
N ASN A 124 -1.66 39.71 -9.33
CA ASN A 124 -0.94 38.76 -10.17
C ASN A 124 -1.68 38.45 -11.49
N PHE A 125 -2.99 38.69 -11.54
CA PHE A 125 -3.83 38.46 -12.71
C PHE A 125 -4.96 39.48 -12.76
N ASP A 126 -5.15 40.09 -13.93
CA ASP A 126 -6.32 40.91 -14.20
C ASP A 126 -7.34 40.10 -15.03
N PRO A 127 -8.50 39.72 -14.45
CA PRO A 127 -9.49 38.88 -15.12
C PRO A 127 -10.22 39.60 -16.27
N VAL A 128 -10.11 40.92 -16.38
CA VAL A 128 -10.72 41.71 -17.44
C VAL A 128 -9.78 41.89 -18.62
N THR A 129 -8.49 42.14 -18.36
CA THR A 129 -7.49 42.36 -19.42
C THR A 129 -6.73 41.09 -19.81
N GLY A 130 -6.83 40.02 -19.02
CA GLY A 130 -6.09 38.77 -19.23
C GLY A 130 -4.59 38.89 -18.95
N GLN A 131 -4.13 40.01 -18.38
CA GLN A 131 -2.71 40.24 -18.11
C GLN A 131 -2.25 39.45 -16.88
N LEU A 132 -1.15 38.71 -17.04
CA LEU A 132 -0.57 37.85 -16.02
C LEU A 132 0.81 38.35 -15.59
N ILE A 133 1.05 38.43 -14.28
CA ILE A 133 2.36 38.77 -13.72
C ILE A 133 3.07 37.48 -13.29
N TRP A 134 3.99 37.02 -14.14
CA TRP A 134 4.78 35.83 -13.88
C TRP A 134 5.73 35.99 -12.67
N PRO A 135 5.83 35.00 -11.76
CA PRO A 135 6.87 34.94 -10.74
C PRO A 135 8.28 34.97 -11.34
N HIS A 136 9.27 35.51 -10.60
CA HIS A 136 10.65 35.67 -11.12
C HIS A 136 11.25 34.35 -11.66
N VAL A 137 10.99 33.24 -10.99
CA VAL A 137 11.49 31.90 -11.39
C VAL A 137 10.99 31.51 -12.78
N LEU A 138 9.74 31.85 -13.10
CA LEU A 138 9.12 31.52 -14.38
C LEU A 138 9.48 32.50 -15.49
N ARG A 139 10.13 33.64 -15.19
CA ARG A 139 10.55 34.63 -16.20
C ARG A 139 11.81 34.25 -16.97
N THR A 140 12.50 33.19 -16.58
CA THR A 140 13.71 32.74 -17.26
C THR A 140 13.42 32.28 -18.69
N ASP A 141 14.46 32.23 -19.52
CA ASP A 141 14.34 31.88 -20.94
C ASP A 141 13.83 30.46 -21.17
N GLU A 142 14.09 29.55 -20.22
CA GLU A 142 13.65 28.15 -20.26
C GLU A 142 12.13 28.00 -20.33
N TYR A 143 11.39 28.93 -19.73
CA TYR A 143 9.93 28.91 -19.70
C TYR A 143 9.30 29.84 -20.73
N LYS A 144 10.10 30.63 -21.46
CA LYS A 144 9.62 31.72 -22.34
C LYS A 144 8.60 31.24 -23.37
N ALA A 145 8.91 30.15 -24.08
CA ALA A 145 8.03 29.63 -25.13
C ALA A 145 6.64 29.23 -24.60
N ILE A 146 6.57 28.61 -23.43
CA ILE A 146 5.30 28.21 -22.82
C ILE A 146 4.56 29.45 -22.28
N ARG A 147 5.29 30.40 -21.65
CA ARG A 147 4.69 31.65 -21.17
C ARG A 147 4.04 32.45 -22.29
N GLU A 148 4.76 32.66 -23.40
CA GLU A 148 4.25 33.41 -24.55
C GLU A 148 2.99 32.74 -25.11
N ARG A 149 2.98 31.41 -25.20
CA ARG A 149 1.78 30.68 -25.64
C ARG A 149 0.59 30.85 -24.69
N ILE A 150 0.84 30.80 -23.38
CA ILE A 150 -0.22 31.03 -22.37
C ILE A 150 -0.74 32.47 -22.48
N ASP A 151 0.15 33.46 -22.59
CA ASP A 151 -0.22 34.88 -22.70
C ASP A 151 -1.05 35.13 -23.98
N GLU A 152 -0.73 34.49 -25.11
CA GLU A 152 -1.53 34.53 -26.35
C GLU A 152 -2.93 33.92 -26.16
N LEU A 153 -3.02 32.76 -25.50
CA LEU A 153 -4.31 32.10 -25.25
C LEU A 153 -5.18 32.90 -24.29
N LEU A 154 -4.57 33.54 -23.28
CA LEU A 154 -5.28 34.44 -22.37
C LEU A 154 -5.77 35.71 -23.08
N ALA A 155 -5.00 36.26 -24.01
CA ALA A 155 -5.39 37.44 -24.78
C ALA A 155 -6.52 37.17 -25.79
N THR A 156 -6.62 35.93 -26.30
CA THR A 156 -7.66 35.50 -27.26
C THR A 156 -8.89 34.91 -26.60
N ARG A 157 -8.91 34.89 -25.27
CA ARG A 157 -9.96 34.32 -24.46
C ARG A 157 -11.26 35.14 -24.60
N THR A 158 -12.36 34.47 -24.93
CA THR A 158 -13.70 35.07 -25.00
C THR A 158 -14.66 34.35 -24.06
N PRO A 159 -15.78 34.96 -23.64
CA PRO A 159 -16.78 34.28 -22.81
C PRO A 159 -17.24 32.93 -23.39
N ASP A 160 -17.38 32.84 -24.72
CA ASP A 160 -17.82 31.63 -25.43
C ASP A 160 -16.78 30.51 -25.49
N ASN A 161 -15.49 30.85 -25.37
CA ASN A 161 -14.39 29.89 -25.42
C ASN A 161 -13.71 29.72 -24.04
N SER A 162 -14.37 30.14 -22.96
CA SER A 162 -13.85 30.12 -21.58
C SER A 162 -14.70 29.27 -20.66
N GLY A 163 -14.15 28.96 -19.49
CA GLY A 163 -14.83 28.19 -18.47
C GLY A 163 -14.43 26.71 -18.48
N ASP A 164 -14.99 25.99 -17.52
CA ASP A 164 -14.69 24.59 -17.26
C ASP A 164 -14.95 23.72 -18.50
N GLY A 165 -13.95 22.95 -18.92
CA GLY A 165 -14.00 22.07 -20.08
C GLY A 165 -13.87 22.75 -21.45
N SER A 166 -13.70 24.07 -21.51
CA SER A 166 -13.53 24.80 -22.79
C SER A 166 -12.24 24.39 -23.53
N PRO A 167 -12.17 24.54 -24.87
CA PRO A 167 -10.94 24.32 -25.63
C PRO A 167 -9.76 25.15 -25.12
N SER A 168 -9.96 26.43 -24.80
CA SER A 168 -8.89 27.28 -24.27
C SER A 168 -8.40 26.82 -22.90
N GLN A 169 -9.31 26.43 -22.00
CA GLN A 169 -8.95 25.92 -20.68
C GLN A 169 -8.11 24.65 -20.81
N ARG A 170 -8.52 23.69 -21.63
CA ARG A 170 -7.76 22.44 -21.84
C ARG A 170 -6.37 22.68 -22.40
N GLU A 171 -6.22 23.60 -23.36
CA GLU A 171 -4.91 23.93 -23.93
C GLU A 171 -4.02 24.62 -22.89
N ILE A 172 -4.56 25.55 -22.11
CA ILE A 172 -3.82 26.21 -21.03
C ILE A 172 -3.41 25.19 -19.96
N SER A 173 -4.30 24.28 -19.55
CA SER A 173 -3.98 23.22 -18.59
C SER A 173 -2.83 22.33 -19.08
N GLN A 174 -2.81 21.95 -20.36
CA GLN A 174 -1.70 21.19 -20.94
C GLN A 174 -0.37 21.95 -20.89
N LEU A 175 -0.40 23.25 -21.15
CA LEU A 175 0.78 24.11 -21.07
C LEU A 175 1.25 24.29 -19.63
N VAL A 176 0.33 24.42 -18.68
CA VAL A 176 0.63 24.47 -17.24
C VAL A 176 1.26 23.16 -16.78
N ASP A 177 0.74 22.00 -17.18
CA ASP A 177 1.31 20.68 -16.88
C ASP A 177 2.72 20.55 -17.47
N ALA A 178 2.92 20.98 -18.72
CA ALA A 178 4.24 21.01 -19.33
C ALA A 178 5.21 21.91 -18.55
N MET A 179 4.76 23.08 -18.11
CA MET A 179 5.56 23.99 -17.29
C MET A 179 5.87 23.41 -15.91
N MET A 180 4.93 22.70 -15.28
CA MET A 180 5.15 21.99 -14.02
C MET A 180 6.18 20.87 -14.16
N MET A 181 6.18 20.15 -15.28
CA MET A 181 7.20 19.14 -15.58
C MET A 181 8.59 19.75 -15.72
N LEU A 182 8.73 20.86 -16.46
CA LEU A 182 9.99 21.59 -16.59
C LEU A 182 10.47 22.15 -15.24
N LEU A 183 9.56 22.72 -14.45
CA LEU A 183 9.87 23.20 -13.10
C LEU A 183 10.37 22.07 -12.20
N LYS A 184 9.82 20.87 -12.33
CA LYS A 184 10.26 19.68 -11.59
C LYS A 184 11.64 19.19 -12.02
N GLN A 185 11.99 19.30 -13.31
CA GLN A 185 13.32 18.96 -13.81
C GLN A 185 14.38 19.92 -13.24
N ASN A 186 14.02 21.19 -13.06
CA ASN A 186 14.90 22.22 -12.50
C ASN A 186 14.81 22.34 -10.97
N ILE A 187 14.31 21.31 -10.26
CA ILE A 187 14.12 21.40 -8.80
C ILE A 187 15.43 21.59 -8.05
N ASP A 188 16.53 21.02 -8.55
CA ASP A 188 17.84 21.07 -7.91
C ASP A 188 18.52 22.44 -8.02
N THR A 189 18.08 23.28 -8.97
CA THR A 189 18.64 24.63 -9.19
C THR A 189 17.86 25.72 -8.44
N LEU A 190 16.72 25.36 -7.84
CA LEU A 190 15.80 26.29 -7.18
C LEU A 190 15.77 26.06 -5.67
N SER A 191 15.62 27.14 -4.90
CA SER A 191 15.33 26.99 -3.47
C SER A 191 13.92 26.41 -3.28
N THR A 192 13.70 25.71 -2.16
CA THR A 192 12.38 25.13 -1.81
C THR A 192 11.27 26.18 -1.83
N SER A 193 11.55 27.39 -1.35
CA SER A 193 10.58 28.50 -1.36
C SER A 193 10.25 28.97 -2.78
N GLN A 194 11.25 29.09 -3.64
CA GLN A 194 11.07 29.50 -5.04
C GLN A 194 10.25 28.47 -5.81
N TYR A 195 10.60 27.19 -5.67
CA TYR A 195 9.87 26.09 -6.28
C TYR A 195 8.41 26.05 -5.80
N ALA A 196 8.18 26.13 -4.49
CA ALA A 196 6.83 26.13 -3.92
C ALA A 196 6.00 27.31 -4.44
N SER A 197 6.56 28.52 -4.47
CA SER A 197 5.85 29.71 -4.98
C SER A 197 5.48 29.61 -6.46
N ALA A 198 6.38 29.08 -7.29
CA ALA A 198 6.12 28.90 -8.71
C ALA A 198 5.07 27.80 -8.95
N LYS A 199 5.16 26.70 -8.20
CA LYS A 199 4.18 25.61 -8.28
C LYS A 199 2.79 26.06 -7.84
N GLU A 200 2.68 26.76 -6.72
CA GLU A 200 1.38 27.27 -6.26
C GLU A 200 0.78 28.26 -7.25
N PHE A 201 1.60 29.16 -7.83
CA PHE A 201 1.14 30.04 -8.90
C PHE A 201 0.57 29.28 -10.10
N LEU A 202 1.25 28.22 -10.55
CA LEU A 202 0.77 27.39 -11.68
C LEU A 202 -0.53 26.65 -11.34
N ARG A 203 -0.67 26.13 -10.12
CA ARG A 203 -1.90 25.49 -9.65
C ARG A 203 -3.07 26.48 -9.57
N SER A 204 -2.81 27.67 -9.04
CA SER A 204 -3.79 28.75 -9.03
C SER A 204 -4.18 29.17 -10.45
N LEU A 205 -3.24 29.19 -11.40
CA LEU A 205 -3.49 29.59 -12.79
C LEU A 205 -4.45 28.60 -13.46
N ASP A 206 -4.16 27.30 -13.33
CA ASP A 206 -5.03 26.24 -13.84
C ASP A 206 -6.43 26.31 -13.22
N TYR A 207 -6.51 26.53 -11.91
CA TYR A 207 -7.78 26.69 -11.21
C TYR A 207 -8.56 27.92 -11.71
N GLU A 208 -7.91 29.07 -11.91
CA GLU A 208 -8.54 30.28 -12.41
C GLU A 208 -9.13 30.09 -13.83
N MET A 209 -8.53 29.22 -14.65
CA MET A 209 -9.02 28.94 -16.01
C MET A 209 -10.34 28.18 -16.06
N THR A 210 -10.73 27.52 -14.96
CA THR A 210 -12.05 26.87 -14.86
C THR A 210 -13.20 27.88 -14.77
N PHE A 211 -12.92 29.11 -14.36
CA PHE A 211 -13.92 30.17 -14.28
C PHE A 211 -14.10 30.87 -15.64
N PRO A 212 -15.33 31.17 -16.07
CA PRO A 212 -15.56 31.94 -17.29
C PRO A 212 -15.03 33.37 -17.15
N MET A 213 -14.71 34.02 -18.28
CA MET A 213 -14.31 35.42 -18.28
C MET A 213 -15.48 36.27 -17.77
N SER A 214 -15.23 37.14 -16.79
CA SER A 214 -16.25 38.04 -16.23
C SER A 214 -16.75 39.00 -17.31
N THR A 215 -18.04 38.90 -17.65
CA THR A 215 -18.69 39.76 -18.63
C THR A 215 -19.21 41.04 -17.96
N GLY A 216 -18.30 41.95 -17.61
CA GLY A 216 -18.64 43.32 -17.21
C GLY A 216 -19.07 43.52 -15.75
N PRO A 217 -19.40 44.77 -15.37
CA PRO A 217 -19.45 45.22 -13.96
C PRO A 217 -20.52 44.56 -13.11
N ALA A 218 -21.53 43.89 -13.71
CA ALA A 218 -22.56 43.16 -12.97
C ALA A 218 -21.99 41.89 -12.28
N ASP A 219 -21.09 41.18 -12.96
CA ASP A 219 -20.46 39.95 -12.44
C ASP A 219 -19.32 40.27 -11.45
N ALA A 220 -18.68 41.43 -11.59
CA ALA A 220 -17.67 41.91 -10.65
C ALA A 220 -18.27 42.21 -9.25
N THR A 221 -19.50 42.71 -9.19
CA THR A 221 -20.25 42.87 -7.93
C THR A 221 -20.61 41.53 -7.27
N ALA A 222 -20.85 40.47 -8.05
CA ALA A 222 -21.11 39.12 -7.53
C ALA A 222 -19.83 38.47 -6.98
N LEU A 223 -18.68 38.70 -7.63
CA LEU A 223 -17.38 38.25 -7.12
C LEU A 223 -16.93 39.02 -5.87
N ALA A 224 -17.23 40.32 -5.79
CA ALA A 224 -16.95 41.13 -4.60
C ALA A 224 -17.86 40.78 -3.41
N SER A 225 -19.14 40.45 -3.65
CA SER A 225 -20.04 40.03 -2.58
C SER A 225 -19.74 38.62 -2.06
N ASP A 226 -19.28 37.70 -2.92
CA ASP A 226 -18.84 36.36 -2.50
C ASP A 226 -17.53 36.41 -1.69
N GLN A 227 -16.60 37.31 -2.03
CA GLN A 227 -15.39 37.53 -1.22
C GLN A 227 -15.64 38.24 0.13
N ILE A 228 -16.74 38.99 0.26
CA ILE A 228 -17.10 39.68 1.52
C ILE A 228 -18.03 38.79 2.39
N GLY A 229 -18.73 37.82 1.80
CA GLY A 229 -19.71 36.96 2.49
C GLY A 229 -19.17 35.74 3.22
N GLN A 230 -17.94 35.28 2.94
CA GLN A 230 -17.43 33.99 3.44
C GLN A 230 -16.48 34.05 4.65
N ARG A 231 -16.42 35.19 5.36
CA ARG A 231 -15.74 35.24 6.68
C ARG A 231 -16.79 35.22 7.80
N PRO A 232 -17.08 34.08 8.44
CA PRO A 232 -17.74 34.12 9.74
C PRO A 232 -16.86 34.94 10.68
N ARG A 233 -17.39 36.05 11.19
CA ARG A 233 -16.78 36.80 12.28
C ARG A 233 -16.75 35.88 13.50
N ILE A 234 -15.60 35.29 13.75
CA ILE A 234 -15.32 34.57 14.97
C ILE A 234 -15.04 35.64 16.03
N ASN A 235 -15.98 35.83 16.96
CA ASN A 235 -15.72 36.47 18.25
C ASN A 235 -15.08 35.43 19.19
#